data_AF-A0A3D2S646-F1
#
_entry.id   AF-A0A3D2S646-F1
#
_cell.length_a   1.000
_cell.length_b   1.000
_cell.length_c   1.000
_cell.angle_alpha   90.00
_cell.angle_beta   90.00
_cell.angle_gamma   90.00
#
_symmetry.space_group_name_H-M   'P 1'
#
loop_
_entity.id
_entity.type
_entity.pdbx_description
1 polymer ?
#
loop_
_entity_poly.entity_id
_entity_poly.type
_entity_poly.pdbx_seq_one_letter_code
_entity_poly.pdbx_strand_id
1 'polypeptide(L)'
;DPTIGLMVFDRFGSFLTVLDIQTAAYLQITREHFIYPADSNLVQLQRQLYGKNMYPLPVWPVTQARVVSDRLFLGTPDRIRVYRLPIAE
;
A
#
# COMPACT_ATOMS: atom_id res chain seq x y z
N ASP A 1 9.12 1.98 17.64
CA ASP A 1 9.39 1.94 16.20
C ASP A 1 9.38 3.33 15.61
N PRO A 2 10.38 3.71 14.79
CA PRO A 2 10.34 4.98 14.09
C PRO A 2 9.23 4.93 13.03
N THR A 3 8.23 5.79 13.18
CA THR A 3 7.23 6.05 12.13
C THR A 3 7.97 6.66 10.94
N ILE A 4 7.99 5.97 9.80
CA ILE A 4 8.50 6.56 8.56
C ILE A 4 7.31 7.28 7.94
N GLY A 5 7.31 8.61 8.04
CA GLY A 5 6.30 9.46 7.41
C GLY A 5 6.62 9.67 5.93
N LEU A 6 5.65 9.42 5.04
CA LEU A 6 5.73 9.88 3.66
C LEU A 6 5.27 11.34 3.61
N MET A 7 6.20 12.25 3.29
CA MET A 7 5.84 13.63 2.98
C MET A 7 5.23 13.70 1.58
N VAL A 8 4.02 14.25 1.49
CA VAL A 8 3.29 14.40 0.24
C VAL A 8 3.33 15.87 -0.17
N PHE A 9 3.71 16.12 -1.43
CA PHE A 9 3.76 17.43 -2.05
C PHE A 9 2.84 17.47 -3.28
N ASP A 10 2.33 18.64 -3.62
CA ASP A 10 1.64 18.85 -4.89
C ASP A 10 2.61 18.92 -6.08
N ARG A 11 2.09 19.09 -7.31
CA ARG A 11 2.91 19.20 -8.53
C ARG A 11 3.81 20.44 -8.60
N PHE A 12 3.58 21.42 -7.73
CA PHE A 12 4.32 22.68 -7.64
C PHE A 12 5.32 22.67 -6.47
N GLY A 13 5.39 21.58 -5.71
CA GLY A 13 6.28 21.44 -4.55
C GLY A 13 5.68 21.98 -3.24
N SER A 14 4.40 22.34 -3.20
CA SER A 14 3.73 22.74 -1.96
C SER A 14 3.52 21.51 -1.08
N PHE A 15 3.92 21.59 0.18
CA PHE A 15 3.65 20.53 1.16
C PHE A 15 2.13 20.40 1.39
N LEU A 16 1.63 19.16 1.34
CA LEU A 16 0.23 18.85 1.57
C LEU A 16 0.02 18.18 2.93
N THR A 17 0.71 17.07 3.19
CA THR A 17 0.51 16.28 4.41
C THR A 17 1.65 15.29 4.66
N VAL A 18 1.70 14.72 5.87
CA VAL A 18 2.52 13.54 6.19
C VAL A 18 1.59 12.34 6.34
N LEU A 19 1.87 11.28 5.58
CA LEU A 19 1.21 9.98 5.76
C LEU A 19 2.06 9.13 6.70
N ASP A 20 1.51 8.85 7.88
CA ASP A 20 2.16 7.95 8.83
C ASP A 20 2.05 6.50 8.35
N ILE A 21 3.19 5.92 8.01
CA ILE A 21 3.30 4.51 7.62
C ILE A 21 4.06 3.79 8.72
N GLN A 22 3.29 3.10 9.57
CA GLN A 22 3.86 2.11 10.46
C GLN A 22 4.45 0.98 9.61
N THR A 23 5.73 0.68 9.80
CA THR A 23 6.50 -0.32 9.04
C THR A 23 6.60 -0.07 7.52
N ALA A 24 7.26 1.02 7.11
CA ALA A 24 7.53 1.31 5.69
C ALA A 24 8.46 0.31 4.98
N ALA A 25 8.90 -0.78 5.63
CA ALA A 25 9.79 -1.80 5.08
C ALA A 25 9.24 -2.44 3.78
N TYR A 26 7.94 -2.29 3.51
CA TYR A 26 7.26 -2.93 2.37
C TYR A 26 6.38 -1.97 1.57
N LEU A 27 6.66 -0.66 1.64
CA LEU A 27 5.96 0.34 0.84
C LEU A 27 6.26 0.15 -0.65
N GLN A 28 5.19 0.09 -1.45
CA GLN A 28 5.25 0.15 -2.91
C GLN A 28 4.52 1.40 -3.41
N ILE A 29 5.17 2.09 -4.35
CA ILE A 29 4.64 3.31 -4.97
C ILE A 29 4.37 3.03 -6.44
N THR A 30 3.14 3.29 -6.87
CA THR A 30 2.73 3.20 -8.28
C THR A 30 2.31 4.58 -8.81
N ARG A 31 1.89 4.64 -10.08
CA ARG A 31 1.38 5.89 -10.68
C ARG A 31 0.15 6.41 -9.94
N GLU A 32 -0.69 5.52 -9.45
CA GLU A 32 -2.02 5.86 -8.91
C GLU A 32 -2.15 5.61 -7.40
N HIS A 33 -1.29 4.74 -6.83
CA HIS A 33 -1.48 4.22 -5.48
C HIS A 33 -0.19 4.15 -4.66
N PHE A 34 -0.33 4.33 -3.35
CA PHE A 34 0.60 3.83 -2.33
C PHE A 34 0.03 2.55 -1.73
N ILE A 35 0.85 1.52 -1.58
CA ILE A 35 0.42 0.20 -1.09
C ILE A 35 1.41 -0.28 -0.04
N TYR A 36 0.92 -0.69 1.12
CA TYR A 36 1.76 -1.23 2.19
C TYR A 36 0.94 -2.13 3.14
N PRO A 37 1.56 -3.14 3.76
CA PRO A 37 0.95 -3.90 4.86
C PRO A 37 0.97 -3.08 6.17
N ALA A 38 -0.16 -3.02 6.88
CA ALA A 38 -0.29 -2.42 8.21
C ALA A 38 -1.44 -3.07 9.00
N ASP A 39 -1.26 -3.34 10.29
CA ASP A 39 -2.30 -3.84 11.20
C ASP A 39 -3.11 -5.02 10.65
N SER A 40 -2.42 -6.06 10.16
CA SER A 40 -3.04 -7.24 9.53
C SER A 40 -3.91 -6.92 8.30
N ASN A 41 -3.73 -5.74 7.70
CA ASN A 41 -4.42 -5.30 6.50
C ASN A 41 -3.41 -4.85 5.44
N LEU A 42 -3.80 -4.97 4.20
CA LEU A 42 -3.19 -4.25 3.10
C LEU A 42 -3.89 -2.89 2.99
N VAL A 43 -3.12 -1.83 3.15
CA VAL A 43 -3.60 -0.47 2.97
C VAL A 43 -3.23 0.00 1.57
N GLN A 44 -4.24 0.46 0.82
CA GLN A 44 -4.08 1.11 -0.48
C GLN A 44 -4.60 2.54 -0.39
N LEU A 45 -3.75 3.51 -0.68
CA LEU A 45 -4.09 4.94 -0.73
C LEU A 45 -4.05 5.44 -2.17
N GLN A 46 -5.16 5.97 -2.67
CA GLN A 46 -5.20 6.65 -3.97
C GLN A 46 -4.49 8.00 -3.91
N ARG A 47 -3.54 8.22 -4.82
CA ARG A 47 -2.71 9.44 -4.88
C ARG A 47 -3.51 10.70 -5.20
N GLN A 48 -4.63 10.57 -5.91
CA GLN A 48 -5.41 11.71 -6.40
C GLN A 48 -6.56 12.13 -5.47
N LEU A 49 -7.07 11.24 -4.62
CA LEU A 49 -8.33 11.46 -3.89
C LEU A 49 -8.25 11.17 -2.38
N TYR A 50 -7.09 10.75 -1.85
CA TYR A 50 -6.95 10.22 -0.48
C TYR A 50 -7.94 9.08 -0.14
N GLY A 51 -8.58 8.47 -1.15
CA GLY A 51 -9.40 7.28 -0.97
C GLY A 51 -8.55 6.16 -0.40
N LYS A 52 -8.98 5.62 0.75
CA LYS A 52 -8.30 4.55 1.48
C LYS A 52 -9.12 3.28 1.39
N ASN A 53 -8.53 2.24 0.80
CA ASN A 53 -9.06 0.88 0.85
C ASN A 53 -8.23 0.04 1.82
N MET A 54 -8.90 -0.84 2.57
CA MET A 54 -8.26 -1.80 3.46
C MET A 54 -8.73 -3.20 3.10
N TYR A 55 -7.76 -4.11 2.90
CA TYR A 55 -8.04 -5.51 2.61
C TYR A 55 -7.41 -6.38 3.70
N PRO A 56 -8.12 -7.35 4.29
CA PRO A 56 -7.53 -8.21 5.30
C PRO A 56 -6.35 -8.99 4.71
N LEU A 57 -5.21 -8.95 5.40
CA LEU A 57 -4.09 -9.83 5.08
C LEU A 57 -4.41 -11.23 5.58
N PRO A 58 -3.92 -12.25 4.87
CA PRO A 58 -4.07 -13.60 5.35
C PRO A 58 -3.07 -13.87 6.49
N VAL A 59 -3.32 -14.91 7.28
CA VAL A 59 -2.66 -15.19 8.59
C VAL A 59 -1.13 -15.45 8.49
N TRP A 60 -0.58 -15.62 7.29
CA TRP A 60 0.82 -15.96 7.04
C TRP A 60 1.64 -14.68 6.73
N PRO A 61 2.96 -14.67 7.04
CA PRO A 61 3.77 -13.46 6.98
C PRO A 61 3.95 -12.94 5.55
N VAL A 62 3.48 -11.72 5.31
CA VAL A 62 3.61 -11.00 4.03
C VAL A 62 4.85 -10.12 4.09
N THR A 63 5.77 -10.34 3.14
CA THR A 63 7.04 -9.58 3.01
C THR A 63 7.00 -8.59 1.86
N GLN A 64 6.05 -8.68 0.94
CA GLN A 64 5.86 -7.67 -0.09
C GLN A 64 4.42 -7.69 -0.58
N ALA A 65 3.90 -6.54 -0.97
CA ALA A 65 2.61 -6.45 -1.64
C ALA A 65 2.69 -5.48 -2.81
N ARG A 66 2.23 -5.90 -3.99
CA ARG A 66 2.20 -5.07 -5.20
C ARG A 66 0.89 -5.25 -5.93
N VAL A 67 0.26 -4.15 -6.35
CA VAL A 67 -0.89 -4.19 -7.25
C VAL A 67 -0.44 -3.90 -8.67
N VAL A 68 -0.93 -4.69 -9.62
CA VAL A 68 -0.78 -4.47 -11.06
C VAL A 68 -2.13 -4.71 -11.71
N SER A 69 -2.71 -3.67 -12.31
CA SER A 69 -4.05 -3.72 -12.90
C SER A 69 -5.10 -4.23 -11.89
N ASP A 70 -5.77 -5.34 -12.17
CA ASP A 70 -6.79 -5.95 -11.30
C ASP A 70 -6.22 -7.05 -10.39
N ARG A 71 -4.90 -7.13 -10.23
CA ARG A 71 -4.23 -8.19 -9.48
C ARG A 71 -3.39 -7.66 -8.33
N LEU A 72 -3.51 -8.33 -7.19
CA LEU A 72 -2.66 -8.16 -6.02
C LEU A 72 -1.67 -9.31 -5.93
N PHE A 73 -0.40 -8.99 -5.95
CA PHE A 73 0.72 -9.89 -5.74
C PHE A 73 1.19 -9.76 -4.30
N LEU A 74 1.13 -10.85 -3.53
CA LEU A 74 1.66 -10.94 -2.18
C LEU A 74 2.89 -11.84 -2.18
N GLY A 75 4.04 -11.26 -1.89
CA GLY A 75 5.29 -11.97 -1.65
C GLY A 75 5.38 -12.44 -0.21
N THR A 76 5.81 -13.67 -0.02
CA THR A 76 6.17 -14.25 1.27
C THR A 76 7.58 -14.83 1.18
N PRO A 77 8.18 -15.31 2.29
CA PRO A 77 9.55 -15.79 2.26
C PRO A 77 9.81 -16.91 1.24
N ASP A 78 8.79 -17.70 0.91
CA ASP A 78 8.90 -18.93 0.14
C ASP A 78 8.16 -18.90 -1.22
N ARG A 79 7.24 -17.96 -1.44
CA ARG A 79 6.41 -17.95 -2.63
C ARG A 79 5.81 -16.57 -2.93
N ILE A 80 5.24 -16.46 -4.12
CA ILE A 80 4.39 -15.33 -4.52
C ILE A 80 2.99 -15.88 -4.72
N ARG A 81 1.99 -15.26 -4.09
CA ARG A 81 0.57 -15.53 -4.34
C ARG A 81 -0.06 -14.37 -5.08
N VAL A 82 -1.00 -14.69 -5.96
CA VAL A 82 -1.68 -13.71 -6.80
C VAL A 82 -3.18 -13.81 -6.54
N TYR A 83 -3.79 -12.65 -6.27
CA TYR A 83 -5.20 -12.50 -5.99
C TYR A 83 -5.82 -11.54 -7.00
N ARG A 84 -7.08 -11.78 -7.37
CA ARG A 84 -7.87 -10.80 -8.11
C ARG A 84 -8.46 -9.80 -7.13
N LEU A 85 -8.26 -8.51 -7.36
CA LEU A 85 -8.90 -7.48 -6.56
C LEU A 85 -10.38 -7.37 -6.96
N PRO A 86 -11.28 -7.13 -5.98
CA PRO A 86 -12.66 -6.80 -6.31
C PRO A 86 -12.68 -5.51 -7.13
N ILE A 87 -13.44 -5.50 -8.21
CA ILE A 87 -13.71 -4.29 -8.99
C ILE A 87 -14.54 -3.41 -8.05
N ALA A 88 -14.01 -2.24 -7.69
CA ALA A 88 -14.81 -1.23 -7.02
C ALA A 88 -15.87 -0.75 -8.03
N GLU A 89 -17.14 -1.00 -7.72
CA GLU A 89 -18.28 -0.44 -8.47
C GLU A 89 -18.35 1.08 -8.31
#